data_AF-A0A0M1HWY0-F1
#
_entry.id   AF-A0A0M1HWY0-F1
#
_cell.length_a   1.000
_cell.length_b   1.000
_cell.length_c   1.000
_cell.angle_alpha   90.00
_cell.angle_beta   90.00
_cell.angle_gamma   90.00
#
_symmetry.space_group_name_H-M   'P 1'
#
loop_
_entity.id
_entity.type
_entity.pdbx_description
1 polymer ?
#
loop_
_entity_poly.entity_id
_entity_poly.type
_entity_poly.pdbx_seq_one_letter_code
_entity_poly.pdbx_strand_id
1 'polypeptide(L)'
;MKIIQKLADLVVLDDVTPLHSLIKLSISSIIQSLEQQYETAYEATLYGWFLVCESVNDLTDPLAELSFSVCEKINNGEVEFVEQQADWYEVYITINDTEGVLVYVPKYLLSANQLSTLCAISNNF
;
A
#
# COMPACT_ATOMS: atom_id res chain seq x y z
N MET A 1 -14.51 11.62 -4.16
CA MET A 1 -13.52 10.94 -5.02
C MET A 1 -12.26 10.75 -4.17
N LYS A 2 -12.10 9.60 -3.50
CA LYS A 2 -10.82 9.29 -2.83
C LYS A 2 -9.87 8.89 -3.95
N ILE A 3 -8.97 9.79 -4.29
CA ILE A 3 -8.02 9.65 -5.39
C ILE A 3 -7.07 8.51 -5.03
N ILE A 4 -6.91 7.53 -5.93
CA ILE A 4 -5.73 6.65 -5.94
C ILE A 4 -4.58 7.58 -6.32
N GLN A 5 -3.89 8.14 -5.32
CA GLN A 5 -3.02 9.30 -5.51
C GLN A 5 -1.85 8.96 -6.42
N LYS A 6 -1.75 9.69 -7.53
CA LYS A 6 -0.47 9.86 -8.24
C LYS A 6 0.51 10.49 -7.24
N LEU A 7 1.79 10.09 -7.30
CA LEU A 7 2.84 10.65 -6.46
C LEU A 7 2.94 12.19 -6.55
N ALA A 8 2.50 12.77 -7.66
CA ALA A 8 2.37 14.22 -7.84
C ALA A 8 1.37 14.88 -6.87
N ASP A 9 0.31 14.18 -6.45
CA ASP A 9 -0.69 14.66 -5.48
C ASP A 9 -0.21 14.50 -4.02
N LEU A 10 0.74 13.59 -3.77
CA LEU A 10 1.38 13.39 -2.47
C LEU A 10 2.29 14.57 -2.07
N VAL A 11 2.71 15.43 -3.01
CA VAL A 11 3.64 16.55 -2.74
C VAL A 11 2.97 17.73 -1.99
N VAL A 12 1.64 17.79 -1.94
CA VAL A 12 0.89 19.00 -1.48
C VAL A 12 0.39 18.94 -0.03
N LEU A 13 0.62 17.85 0.70
CA LEU A 13 0.16 17.73 2.09
C LEU A 13 1.10 18.49 3.05
N ASP A 14 0.83 19.77 3.29
CA ASP A 14 1.41 20.58 4.37
C ASP A 14 0.95 20.06 5.75
N ASP A 15 1.49 18.90 6.17
CA ASP A 15 1.72 18.42 7.56
C ASP A 15 2.16 16.93 7.52
N VAL A 16 3.17 16.62 6.69
CA VAL A 16 3.64 15.24 6.50
C VAL A 16 4.37 14.76 7.76
N THR A 17 3.77 13.84 8.52
CA THR A 17 4.50 13.12 9.58
C THR A 17 5.76 12.48 8.99
N PRO A 18 6.87 12.34 9.76
CA PRO A 18 8.12 11.75 9.25
C PRO A 18 7.92 10.39 8.57
N LEU A 19 6.96 9.60 9.04
CA LEU A 19 6.60 8.31 8.46
C LEU A 19 6.09 8.43 7.02
N HIS A 20 5.18 9.36 6.74
CA HIS A 20 4.67 9.56 5.38
C HIS A 20 5.79 9.99 4.42
N SER A 21 6.76 10.78 4.90
CA SER A 21 7.93 11.14 4.08
C SER A 21 8.78 9.92 3.73
N LEU A 22 8.98 8.99 4.68
CA LEU A 22 9.70 7.74 4.43
C LEU A 22 8.96 6.84 3.43
N ILE A 23 7.64 6.70 3.58
CA ILE A 23 6.80 5.93 2.64
C ILE A 23 6.86 6.54 1.24
N LYS A 24 6.74 7.86 1.10
CA LYS A 24 6.87 8.56 -0.18
C LYS A 24 8.22 8.31 -0.85
N LEU A 25 9.31 8.32 -0.09
CA LEU A 25 10.64 8.00 -0.59
C LEU A 25 10.74 6.55 -1.06
N SER A 26 10.16 5.59 -0.32
CA SER A 26 10.11 4.18 -0.72
C SER A 26 9.39 4.01 -2.07
N ILE A 27 8.18 4.56 -2.20
CA ILE A 27 7.41 4.51 -3.46
C ILE A 27 8.18 5.17 -4.60
N SER A 28 8.78 6.34 -4.36
CA SER A 28 9.56 7.06 -5.37
C SER A 28 10.74 6.23 -5.88
N SER A 29 11.43 5.52 -4.98
CA SER A 29 12.53 4.62 -5.34
C SER A 29 12.05 3.45 -6.20
N ILE A 30 10.88 2.88 -5.90
CA ILE A 30 10.30 1.77 -6.67
C ILE A 30 9.93 2.27 -8.07
N ILE A 31 9.22 3.40 -8.17
CA ILE A 31 8.87 4.01 -9.47
C ILE A 31 10.12 4.29 -10.30
N GLN A 32 11.13 4.94 -9.71
CA GLN A 32 12.37 5.24 -10.42
C GLN A 32 13.06 3.96 -10.91
N SER A 33 13.05 2.89 -10.11
CA SER A 33 13.62 1.61 -10.50
C SER A 33 12.86 0.98 -11.67
N LEU A 34 11.52 1.03 -11.65
CA LEU A 34 10.67 0.55 -12.73
C LEU A 34 10.88 1.35 -14.02
N GLU A 35 10.89 2.68 -13.93
CA GLU A 35 11.10 3.56 -15.09
C GLU A 35 12.49 3.34 -15.72
N GLN A 36 13.51 3.15 -14.88
CA GLN A 36 14.86 2.84 -15.35
C GLN A 36 14.94 1.44 -15.97
N GLN A 37 14.29 0.45 -15.37
CA GLN A 37 14.33 -0.93 -15.84
C GLN A 37 13.63 -1.11 -17.19
N TYR A 38 12.50 -0.43 -17.40
CA TYR A 38 11.67 -0.58 -18.59
C TYR A 38 11.85 0.53 -19.63
N GLU A 39 12.65 1.57 -19.32
CA GLU A 39 12.88 2.75 -20.17
C GLU A 39 11.59 3.47 -20.58
N THR A 40 10.56 3.40 -19.74
CA THR A 40 9.24 4.02 -19.95
C THR A 40 8.77 4.73 -18.70
N ALA A 41 7.91 5.74 -18.86
CA ALA A 41 7.26 6.37 -17.70
C ALA A 41 6.39 5.37 -16.95
N TYR A 42 6.28 5.53 -15.63
CA TYR A 42 5.47 4.64 -14.81
C TYR A 42 3.98 4.80 -15.10
N GLU A 43 3.32 3.68 -15.38
CA GLU A 43 1.88 3.56 -15.53
C GLU A 43 1.34 2.53 -14.53
N ALA A 44 0.44 2.95 -13.64
CA ALA A 44 -0.07 2.08 -12.57
C ALA A 44 -0.86 0.87 -13.08
N THR A 45 -1.51 0.99 -14.24
CA THR A 45 -2.20 -0.13 -14.90
C THR A 45 -1.24 -1.20 -15.43
N LEU A 46 0.05 -0.88 -15.59
CA LEU A 46 1.08 -1.82 -16.03
C LEU A 46 1.91 -2.35 -14.86
N TYR A 47 2.19 -1.50 -13.87
CA TYR A 47 3.14 -1.81 -12.80
C TYR A 47 2.50 -1.89 -11.40
N GLY A 48 1.17 -1.88 -11.34
CA GLY A 48 0.40 -1.92 -10.10
C GLY A 48 0.22 -0.54 -9.47
N TRP A 49 -0.77 -0.43 -8.60
CA TRP A 49 -1.10 0.81 -7.89
C TRP A 49 -0.39 0.90 -6.53
N PHE A 50 -0.20 2.11 -6.03
CA PHE A 50 0.25 2.35 -4.66
C PHE A 50 -0.86 3.00 -3.83
N LEU A 51 -1.01 2.55 -2.58
CA LEU A 51 -1.95 3.13 -1.64
C LEU A 51 -1.25 3.36 -0.30
N VAL A 52 -1.43 4.53 0.29
CA VAL A 52 -0.94 4.84 1.64
C VAL A 52 -2.14 5.02 2.57
N CYS A 53 -2.22 4.21 3.62
CA CYS A 53 -3.26 4.37 4.64
C CYS A 53 -2.86 5.47 5.61
N GLU A 54 -3.65 6.55 5.68
CA GLU A 54 -3.41 7.67 6.59
C GLU A 54 -4.27 7.59 7.86
N SER A 55 -5.37 6.83 7.79
CA SER A 55 -6.34 6.66 8.86
C SER A 55 -6.93 5.26 8.91
N VAL A 56 -7.60 4.93 10.03
CA VAL A 56 -8.32 3.66 10.19
C VAL A 56 -9.44 3.51 9.15
N ASN A 57 -10.01 4.61 8.67
CA ASN A 57 -11.03 4.59 7.63
C ASN A 57 -10.46 4.09 6.30
N ASP A 58 -9.18 4.35 6.01
CA ASP A 58 -8.53 3.84 4.79
C ASP A 58 -8.27 2.34 4.84
N LEU A 59 -8.35 1.73 6.03
CA LEU A 59 -8.31 0.28 6.19
C LEU A 59 -9.70 -0.35 6.12
N THR A 60 -10.72 0.33 6.63
CA THR A 60 -12.04 -0.26 6.90
C THR A 60 -13.08 0.06 5.84
N ASP A 61 -12.95 1.20 5.16
CA ASP A 61 -13.78 1.52 4.01
C ASP A 61 -13.31 0.69 2.80
N PRO A 62 -14.23 0.30 1.90
CA PRO A 62 -13.85 -0.27 0.62
C PRO A 62 -12.92 0.66 -0.17
N LEU A 63 -11.93 0.08 -0.82
CA LEU A 63 -10.99 0.83 -1.65
C LEU A 63 -11.67 1.34 -2.92
N ALA A 64 -12.12 2.59 -2.92
CA ALA A 64 -12.74 3.24 -4.09
C ALA A 64 -13.75 2.34 -4.83
N GLU A 65 -13.47 1.96 -6.08
CA GLU A 65 -14.35 1.14 -6.94
C GLU A 65 -14.30 -0.37 -6.61
N LEU A 66 -13.54 -0.78 -5.60
CA LEU A 66 -13.40 -2.17 -5.18
C LEU A 66 -14.47 -2.54 -4.15
N SER A 67 -14.89 -3.80 -4.19
CA SER A 67 -15.91 -4.35 -3.29
C SER A 67 -15.35 -4.80 -1.93
N PHE A 68 -14.06 -4.59 -1.67
CA PHE A 68 -13.38 -5.04 -0.46
C PHE A 68 -12.59 -3.91 0.21
N SER A 69 -12.38 -4.05 1.51
CA SER A 69 -11.47 -3.19 2.29
C SER A 69 -10.11 -3.85 2.51
N VAL A 70 -9.08 -3.06 2.81
CA VAL A 70 -7.74 -3.60 3.17
C VAL A 70 -7.85 -4.49 4.41
N CYS A 71 -8.64 -4.07 5.39
CA CYS A 71 -8.90 -4.80 6.62
C CYS A 71 -9.51 -6.18 6.36
N GLU A 72 -10.49 -6.26 5.46
CA GLU A 72 -11.11 -7.52 5.06
C GLU A 72 -10.08 -8.50 4.47
N LYS A 73 -9.26 -8.02 3.52
CA LYS A 73 -8.20 -8.82 2.90
C LYS A 73 -7.17 -9.32 3.91
N ILE A 74 -6.70 -8.43 4.79
CA ILE A 74 -5.76 -8.81 5.86
C ILE A 74 -6.40 -9.85 6.79
N ASN A 75 -7.64 -9.63 7.26
CA ASN A 75 -8.28 -10.53 8.21
C ASN A 75 -8.55 -11.92 7.64
N ASN A 76 -8.85 -12.00 6.34
CA ASN A 76 -9.07 -13.28 5.65
C ASN A 76 -7.75 -13.96 5.25
N GLY A 77 -6.60 -13.29 5.40
CA GLY A 77 -5.32 -13.77 4.89
C GLY A 77 -5.25 -13.79 3.36
N GLU A 78 -6.09 -13.01 2.69
CA GLU A 78 -6.15 -12.85 1.24
C GLU A 78 -5.19 -11.74 0.80
N VAL A 79 -3.92 -11.88 1.18
CA VAL A 79 -2.83 -10.98 0.77
C VAL A 79 -1.70 -11.83 0.21
N GLU A 80 -1.20 -11.44 -0.95
CA GLU A 80 -0.25 -12.27 -1.70
C GLU A 80 1.20 -12.05 -1.26
N PHE A 81 1.50 -10.88 -0.70
CA PHE A 81 2.82 -10.55 -0.20
C PHE A 81 2.72 -9.56 0.96
N VAL A 82 3.58 -9.77 1.97
CA VAL A 82 3.70 -8.89 3.13
C VAL A 82 5.18 -8.68 3.45
N GLU A 83 5.63 -7.43 3.37
CA GLU A 83 6.95 -7.04 3.86
C GLU A 83 6.83 -6.15 5.09
N GLN A 84 7.61 -6.47 6.12
CA GLN A 84 7.63 -5.72 7.36
C GLN A 84 8.75 -4.69 7.35
N GLN A 85 8.36 -3.41 7.44
CA GLN A 85 9.29 -2.31 7.68
C GLN A 85 9.30 -1.94 9.17
N ALA A 86 10.11 -0.95 9.56
CA ALA A 86 10.22 -0.53 10.96
C ALA A 86 8.86 -0.07 11.52
N ASP A 87 8.18 0.82 10.81
CA ASP A 87 6.98 1.52 11.28
C ASP A 87 5.72 1.26 10.43
N TRP A 88 5.83 0.50 9.34
CA TRP A 88 4.72 0.13 8.47
C TRP A 88 4.87 -1.31 7.95
N TYR A 89 3.80 -1.80 7.32
CA TYR A 89 3.79 -2.99 6.48
C TYR A 89 3.54 -2.58 5.04
N GLU A 90 4.17 -3.30 4.10
CA GLU A 90 3.87 -3.24 2.68
C GLU A 90 3.08 -4.50 2.34
N VAL A 91 1.82 -4.33 1.95
CA VAL A 91 0.87 -5.42 1.73
C VAL A 91 0.43 -5.39 0.29
N TYR A 92 0.79 -6.41 -0.48
CA TYR A 92 0.32 -6.54 -1.86
C TYR A 92 -1.02 -7.28 -1.88
N ILE A 93 -1.98 -6.71 -2.60
CA ILE A 93 -3.31 -7.26 -2.81
C ILE A 93 -3.59 -7.31 -4.32
N THR A 94 -3.90 -8.49 -4.84
CA THR A 94 -4.40 -8.63 -6.20
C THR A 94 -5.83 -8.12 -6.33
N ILE A 95 -6.05 -7.21 -7.28
CA ILE A 95 -7.38 -6.63 -7.58
C ILE A 95 -8.12 -7.52 -8.57
N ASN A 96 -7.43 -7.95 -9.62
CA ASN A 96 -7.92 -8.83 -10.68
C ASN A 96 -6.73 -9.57 -11.33
N ASP A 97 -6.97 -10.35 -12.39
CA ASP A 97 -5.95 -11.16 -13.06
C ASP A 97 -4.75 -10.35 -13.61
N THR A 98 -4.88 -9.04 -13.75
CA THR A 98 -3.88 -8.16 -14.38
C THR A 98 -3.42 -7.00 -13.49
N GLU A 99 -4.14 -6.67 -12.43
CA GLU A 99 -3.87 -5.50 -11.58
C GLU A 99 -3.72 -5.90 -10.12
N GLY A 100 -2.82 -5.20 -9.44
CA GLY A 100 -2.66 -5.28 -8.01
C GLY A 100 -2.37 -3.91 -7.40
N VAL A 101 -2.45 -3.86 -6.08
CA VAL A 101 -2.13 -2.68 -5.29
C VAL A 101 -1.16 -3.04 -4.19
N LEU A 102 -0.09 -2.24 -4.07
CA LEU A 102 0.81 -2.28 -2.93
C LEU A 102 0.35 -1.25 -1.90
N VAL A 103 -0.14 -1.73 -0.77
CA VAL A 103 -0.70 -0.93 0.31
C VAL A 103 0.32 -0.75 1.43
N TYR A 104 0.62 0.51 1.74
CA TYR A 104 1.47 0.92 2.87
C TYR A 104 0.60 1.15 4.08
N VAL A 105 0.71 0.28 5.08
CA VAL A 105 -0.10 0.31 6.29
C VAL A 105 0.77 0.65 7.51
N PRO A 106 0.71 1.89 8.02
CA PRO A 106 1.33 2.23 9.29
C PRO A 106 0.92 1.31 10.43
N LYS A 107 1.90 0.84 11.23
CA LYS A 107 1.64 -0.12 12.32
C LYS A 107 0.68 0.41 13.37
N TYR A 108 0.69 1.71 13.61
CA TYR A 108 -0.19 2.35 14.60
C TYR A 108 -1.67 2.33 14.21
N LEU A 109 -2.00 2.06 12.93
CA LEU A 109 -3.38 1.93 12.46
C LEU A 109 -3.93 0.49 12.64
N LEU A 110 -3.06 -0.48 12.89
CA LEU A 110 -3.43 -1.90 12.94
C LEU A 110 -3.85 -2.32 14.35
N SER A 111 -4.90 -3.14 14.41
CA SER A 111 -5.26 -3.87 15.63
C SER A 111 -4.26 -5.00 15.92
N ALA A 112 -4.23 -5.48 17.16
CA ALA A 112 -3.40 -6.62 17.55
C ALA A 112 -3.67 -7.89 16.72
N ASN A 113 -4.92 -8.11 16.31
CA ASN A 113 -5.28 -9.24 15.45
C ASN A 113 -4.64 -9.10 14.06
N GLN A 114 -4.80 -7.93 13.43
CA GLN A 114 -4.23 -7.68 12.10
C GLN A 114 -2.70 -7.73 12.10
N LEU A 115 -2.05 -7.18 13.14
CA LEU A 115 -0.61 -7.30 13.32
C LEU A 115 -0.17 -8.78 13.38
N SER A 116 -0.91 -9.60 14.13
CA SER A 116 -0.61 -11.04 14.26
C SER A 116 -0.76 -11.76 12.92
N THR A 117 -1.81 -11.45 12.15
CA THR A 117 -2.02 -12.02 10.82
C THR A 117 -0.92 -11.63 9.84
N LEU A 118 -0.58 -10.34 9.75
CA LEU A 118 0.48 -9.87 8.85
C LEU A 118 1.85 -10.45 9.23
N CYS A 119 2.18 -10.53 10.52
CA CYS A 119 3.39 -11.21 10.98
C CYS A 119 3.40 -12.70 10.60
N ALA A 120 2.27 -13.40 10.74
CA ALA A 120 2.19 -14.80 10.36
C ALA A 120 2.44 -15.00 8.87
N ILE A 121 1.88 -14.13 8.02
CA ILE A 121 2.05 -14.20 6.56
C ILE A 121 3.49 -13.85 6.15
N SER A 122 4.06 -12.78 6.70
CA SER A 122 5.44 -12.36 6.39
C SER A 122 6.48 -13.44 6.73
N ASN A 123 6.25 -14.26 7.77
CA ASN A 123 7.17 -15.35 8.13
C ASN A 123 7.03 -16.62 7.26
N ASN A 124 6.07 -16.68 6.35
CA ASN A 124 5.86 -17.82 5.46
C ASN A 124 6.59 -17.69 4.10
N PHE A 125 7.28 -16.57 3.88
CA PHE A 125 8.08 -16.27 2.69
C PHE A 125 9.55 -16.08 3.07
#